data_AF-A0A6N4R9L6-F1
#
_entry.id   AF-A0A6N4R9L6-F1
#
_cell.length_a   1.000
_cell.length_b   1.000
_cell.length_c   1.000
_cell.angle_alpha   90.00
_cell.angle_beta   90.00
_cell.angle_gamma   90.00
#
_symmetry.space_group_name_H-M   'P 1'
#
loop_
_entity.id
_entity.type
_entity.pdbx_description
1 polymer ?
#
loop_
_entity_poly.entity_id
_entity_poly.type
_entity_poly.pdbx_seq_one_letter_code
_entity_poly.pdbx_strand_id
1 'polypeptide(L)'
;MLTLPIRIAFAEHIDSMKADLTKYCPEIKSSHRVEALARALGFKTYAALRARDLLFSPIDTEVDWPAYRDYLTDKGFNPTAKPLYLAAGRANIRLLLEMKGLEPNLTRQGIGVDTLHHQGETSQQYAKRFGQARMDLLLDSSVEEVLRAYTVVSRIPFTRTITTKHGAYKLKHIAEKASFTYPDGQVSPAKYVPTGSLICAALTAGFWYKSYPDSQNVHFNMLQKAIENLDFEIRPGEGKERKAIAVKGVTPLHYTKRTVETFVAGDKAWISWGGKKALPVTVTEVDDGYYSVQIEHPKKDAGNIHSLRLDEVRSTPELACLNCVTL
;
A
#
# COMPACT_ATOMS: atom_id res chain seq x y z
N MET A 1 0.23 -7.79 13.95
CA MET A 1 0.55 -9.18 13.55
C MET A 1 -0.32 -9.52 12.35
N LEU A 2 0.24 -10.16 11.32
CA LEU A 2 -0.50 -10.50 10.10
C LEU A 2 -1.47 -11.67 10.36
N THR A 3 -2.76 -11.41 10.14
CA THR A 3 -3.78 -12.43 9.93
C THR A 3 -4.14 -12.45 8.45
N LEU A 4 -4.47 -13.61 7.90
CA LEU A 4 -4.77 -13.74 6.47
C LEU A 4 -5.95 -14.69 6.27
N PRO A 5 -7.12 -14.19 5.85
CA PRO A 5 -8.19 -15.04 5.34
C PRO A 5 -7.73 -15.65 4.02
N ILE A 6 -8.10 -16.91 3.82
CA ILE A 6 -7.86 -17.64 2.58
C ILE A 6 -9.16 -18.27 2.12
N ARG A 7 -9.42 -18.15 0.82
CA ARG A 7 -10.50 -18.85 0.13
C ARG A 7 -9.91 -19.82 -0.89
N ILE A 8 -10.20 -21.10 -0.74
CA ILE A 8 -9.79 -22.15 -1.68
C ILE A 8 -11.04 -22.71 -2.34
N ALA A 9 -11.20 -22.43 -3.63
CA ALA A 9 -12.31 -22.91 -4.45
C ALA A 9 -11.91 -24.02 -5.44
N PHE A 10 -10.61 -24.18 -5.70
CA PHE A 10 -10.09 -25.13 -6.69
C PHE A 10 -8.96 -25.97 -6.08
N ALA A 11 -8.86 -27.25 -6.47
CA ALA A 11 -7.84 -28.16 -5.95
C ALA A 11 -6.42 -27.72 -6.34
N GLU A 12 -6.30 -27.07 -7.49
CA GLU A 12 -5.09 -26.46 -8.04
C GLU A 12 -4.49 -25.41 -7.09
N HIS A 13 -5.30 -24.76 -6.26
CA HIS A 13 -4.80 -23.82 -5.25
C HIS A 13 -4.05 -24.57 -4.14
N ILE A 14 -4.55 -25.71 -3.70
CA ILE A 14 -3.86 -26.58 -2.73
C ILE A 14 -2.56 -27.09 -3.35
N ASP A 15 -2.60 -27.52 -4.60
CA ASP A 15 -1.40 -28.02 -5.30
C ASP A 15 -0.36 -26.90 -5.54
N SER A 16 -0.81 -25.67 -5.82
CA SER A 16 0.08 -24.50 -5.87
C SER A 16 0.73 -24.21 -4.52
N MET A 17 -0.02 -24.27 -3.42
CA MET A 17 0.54 -24.07 -2.07
C MET A 17 1.58 -25.14 -1.73
N LYS A 18 1.33 -26.40 -2.13
CA LYS A 18 2.30 -27.49 -1.94
C LYS A 18 3.59 -27.28 -2.72
N ALA A 19 3.48 -26.81 -3.96
CA ALA A 19 4.63 -26.48 -4.79
C ALA A 19 5.47 -25.36 -4.15
N ASP A 20 4.81 -24.30 -3.68
CA ASP A 20 5.44 -23.20 -2.95
C ASP A 20 6.15 -23.67 -1.68
N LEU A 21 5.47 -24.46 -0.83
CA LEU A 21 6.08 -25.01 0.38
C LEU A 21 7.24 -25.95 0.09
N THR A 22 7.21 -26.66 -1.05
CA THR A 22 8.34 -27.49 -1.50
C THR A 22 9.54 -26.64 -1.89
N LYS A 23 9.31 -25.48 -2.53
CA LYS A 23 10.35 -24.51 -2.88
C LYS A 23 10.93 -23.84 -1.64
N TYR A 24 10.08 -23.42 -0.69
CA TYR A 24 10.50 -22.61 0.45
C TYR A 24 11.04 -23.41 1.64
N CYS A 25 10.57 -24.65 1.82
CA CYS A 25 10.98 -25.53 2.92
C CYS A 25 11.46 -26.89 2.39
N PRO A 26 12.50 -26.94 1.54
CA PRO A 26 12.97 -28.18 0.93
C PRO A 26 13.43 -29.23 1.96
N GLU A 27 13.90 -28.79 3.12
CA GLU A 27 14.37 -29.61 4.24
C GLU A 27 13.26 -30.39 4.97
N ILE A 28 12.02 -29.90 4.92
CA ILE A 28 10.88 -30.57 5.56
C ILE A 28 10.37 -31.66 4.62
N LYS A 29 10.29 -32.91 5.07
CA LYS A 29 9.79 -34.01 4.22
C LYS A 29 8.40 -33.68 3.63
N SER A 30 8.17 -34.07 2.37
CA SER A 30 6.92 -33.77 1.64
C SER A 30 5.65 -34.16 2.41
N SER A 31 5.64 -35.35 3.04
CA SER A 31 4.52 -35.82 3.87
C SER A 31 4.22 -34.88 5.04
N HIS A 32 5.24 -34.33 5.70
CA HIS A 32 5.04 -33.39 6.81
C HIS A 32 4.60 -32.01 6.31
N ARG A 33 5.09 -31.53 5.17
CA ARG A 33 4.64 -30.26 4.59
C ARG A 33 3.14 -30.25 4.30
N VAL A 34 2.63 -31.31 3.67
CA VAL A 34 1.21 -31.38 3.29
C VAL A 34 0.29 -31.59 4.51
N GLU A 35 0.75 -32.32 5.51
CA GLU A 35 0.04 -32.51 6.78
C GLU A 35 0.00 -31.21 7.61
N ALA A 36 1.09 -30.45 7.64
CA ALA A 36 1.12 -29.12 8.27
C ALA A 36 0.19 -28.14 7.53
N LEU A 37 0.24 -28.13 6.19
CA LEU A 37 -0.65 -27.33 5.35
C LEU A 37 -2.12 -27.64 5.63
N ALA A 38 -2.49 -28.92 5.76
CA ALA A 38 -3.86 -29.30 6.07
C ALA A 38 -4.33 -28.73 7.40
N ARG A 39 -3.48 -28.78 8.43
CA ARG A 39 -3.76 -28.21 9.76
C ARG A 39 -3.90 -26.70 9.73
N ALA A 40 -3.04 -26.01 8.97
CA ALA A 40 -3.14 -24.57 8.74
C ALA A 40 -4.47 -24.13 8.12
N LEU A 41 -5.15 -25.05 7.42
CA LEU A 41 -6.44 -24.85 6.78
C LEU A 41 -7.62 -25.42 7.59
N GLY A 42 -7.39 -25.83 8.85
CA GLY A 42 -8.42 -26.35 9.74
C GLY A 42 -8.73 -27.85 9.63
N PHE A 43 -7.90 -28.62 8.90
CA PHE A 43 -8.10 -30.06 8.73
C PHE A 43 -7.15 -30.87 9.63
N LYS A 44 -7.66 -31.98 10.19
CA LYS A 44 -6.85 -32.88 11.03
C LYS A 44 -5.78 -33.63 10.24
N THR A 45 -6.04 -33.94 8.97
CA THR A 45 -5.14 -34.70 8.09
C THR A 45 -5.19 -34.16 6.67
N TYR A 46 -4.13 -34.41 5.91
CA TYR A 46 -4.11 -34.05 4.49
C TYR A 46 -5.11 -34.87 3.66
N ALA A 47 -5.36 -36.13 4.05
CA ALA A 47 -6.41 -36.95 3.44
C ALA A 47 -7.80 -36.31 3.59
N ALA A 48 -8.12 -35.75 4.76
CA ALA A 48 -9.39 -35.05 4.98
C ALA A 48 -9.50 -33.77 4.13
N LEU A 49 -8.41 -33.00 4.02
CA LEU A 49 -8.35 -31.85 3.11
C LEU A 49 -8.61 -32.27 1.66
N ARG A 50 -8.01 -33.37 1.20
CA ARG A 50 -8.19 -33.87 -0.18
C ARG A 50 -9.56 -34.46 -0.46
N ALA A 51 -10.24 -34.98 0.56
CA ALA A 51 -11.60 -35.50 0.44
C ALA A 51 -12.66 -34.38 0.38
N ARG A 52 -12.27 -33.11 0.60
CA ARG A 52 -13.19 -31.97 0.56
C ARG A 52 -13.66 -31.73 -0.88
N ASP A 53 -14.98 -31.69 -1.05
CA ASP A 53 -15.59 -31.23 -2.30
C ASP A 53 -15.60 -29.70 -2.35
N LEU A 54 -14.60 -29.14 -3.04
CA LEU A 54 -14.41 -27.70 -3.16
C LEU A 54 -15.44 -27.02 -4.08
N LEU A 55 -16.13 -27.79 -4.94
CA LEU A 55 -17.14 -27.23 -5.85
C LEU A 55 -18.37 -26.76 -5.08
N PHE A 56 -18.82 -27.55 -4.10
CA PHE A 56 -19.99 -27.24 -3.28
C PHE A 56 -19.63 -26.61 -1.94
N SER A 57 -18.40 -26.80 -1.46
CA SER A 57 -17.98 -26.33 -0.15
C SER A 57 -16.54 -25.82 -0.16
N PRO A 58 -16.31 -24.63 -0.74
CA PRO A 58 -15.02 -23.94 -0.67
C PRO A 58 -14.51 -23.87 0.77
N ILE A 59 -13.19 -23.83 0.92
CA ILE A 59 -12.57 -23.59 2.22
C ILE A 59 -12.49 -22.08 2.38
N ASP A 60 -13.21 -21.55 3.37
CA ASP A 60 -13.16 -20.16 3.79
C ASP A 60 -12.69 -20.14 5.25
N THR A 61 -11.41 -19.84 5.48
CA THR A 61 -10.79 -19.87 6.82
C THR A 61 -9.74 -18.78 6.97
N GLU A 62 -9.28 -18.53 8.20
CA GLU A 62 -8.02 -17.85 8.45
C GLU A 62 -6.86 -18.85 8.43
N VAL A 63 -5.69 -18.44 7.93
CA VAL A 63 -4.47 -19.26 7.97
C VAL A 63 -4.02 -19.44 9.41
N ASP A 64 -4.06 -20.68 9.90
CA ASP A 64 -3.70 -21.03 11.28
C ASP A 64 -2.20 -21.35 11.40
N TRP A 65 -1.41 -20.30 11.69
CA TRP A 65 0.02 -20.45 11.96
C TRP A 65 0.33 -21.37 13.16
N PRO A 66 -0.29 -21.20 14.34
CA PRO A 66 -0.08 -22.12 15.46
C PRO A 66 -0.25 -23.59 15.07
N ALA A 67 -1.33 -23.97 14.39
CA ALA A 67 -1.58 -25.36 14.00
C ALA A 67 -0.52 -25.90 13.01
N TYR A 68 -0.05 -25.06 12.08
CA TYR A 68 1.05 -25.39 11.17
C TYR A 68 2.37 -25.61 11.93
N ARG A 69 2.71 -24.66 12.80
CA ARG A 69 3.95 -24.66 13.59
C ARG A 69 4.00 -25.86 14.51
N ASP A 70 2.96 -26.06 15.32
CA ASP A 70 2.93 -27.07 16.37
C ASP A 70 3.10 -28.49 15.80
N TYR A 71 2.48 -28.77 14.65
CA TYR A 71 2.68 -30.04 13.96
C TYR A 71 4.12 -30.25 13.50
N LEU A 72 4.74 -29.23 12.91
CA LEU A 72 6.12 -29.37 12.41
C LEU A 72 7.14 -29.43 13.54
N THR A 73 6.91 -28.70 14.63
CA THR A 73 7.74 -28.78 15.84
C THR A 73 7.65 -30.15 16.52
N ASP A 74 6.46 -30.77 16.58
CA ASP A 74 6.30 -32.16 17.04
C ASP A 74 7.11 -33.17 16.19
N LYS A 75 7.36 -32.83 14.92
CA LYS A 75 8.21 -33.64 14.02
C LYS A 75 9.68 -33.23 14.03
N GLY A 76 10.09 -32.35 14.95
CA GLY A 76 11.47 -31.92 15.13
C GLY A 76 11.95 -30.87 14.13
N PHE A 77 11.04 -30.19 13.41
CA PHE A 77 11.37 -29.08 12.53
C PHE A 77 11.18 -27.73 13.25
N ASN A 78 11.89 -26.70 12.79
CA ASN A 78 11.75 -25.33 13.27
C ASN A 78 11.21 -24.42 12.13
N PRO A 79 9.88 -24.44 11.88
CA PRO A 79 9.31 -23.69 10.76
C PRO A 79 9.31 -22.17 11.03
N THR A 80 9.27 -21.39 9.94
CA THR A 80 8.96 -19.96 9.96
C THR A 80 7.61 -19.71 9.29
N ALA A 81 6.97 -18.59 9.61
CA ALA A 81 5.63 -18.27 9.12
C ALA A 81 5.64 -17.80 7.66
N LYS A 82 6.67 -17.06 7.24
CA LYS A 82 6.74 -16.43 5.91
C LYS A 82 6.45 -17.39 4.74
N PRO A 83 7.03 -18.61 4.66
CA PRO A 83 6.69 -19.58 3.61
C PRO A 83 5.19 -19.91 3.48
N LEU A 84 4.51 -20.14 4.61
CA LEU A 84 3.08 -20.46 4.64
C LEU A 84 2.24 -19.28 4.14
N TYR A 85 2.54 -18.06 4.61
CA TYR A 85 1.79 -16.87 4.22
C TYR A 85 2.05 -16.47 2.77
N LEU A 86 3.25 -16.70 2.22
CA LEU A 86 3.51 -16.51 0.79
C LEU A 86 2.72 -17.52 -0.05
N ALA A 87 2.68 -18.80 0.36
CA ALA A 87 1.89 -19.82 -0.33
C ALA A 87 0.38 -19.47 -0.31
N ALA A 88 -0.14 -19.09 0.86
CA ALA A 88 -1.54 -18.68 1.03
C ALA A 88 -1.90 -17.41 0.26
N GLY A 89 -1.03 -16.39 0.32
CA GLY A 89 -1.20 -15.15 -0.43
C GLY A 89 -1.25 -15.41 -1.94
N ARG A 90 -0.37 -16.28 -2.46
CA ARG A 90 -0.39 -16.67 -3.87
C ARG A 90 -1.68 -17.40 -4.26
N ALA A 91 -2.20 -18.27 -3.39
CA ALA A 91 -3.47 -18.94 -3.63
C ALA A 91 -4.64 -17.95 -3.73
N ASN A 92 -4.70 -16.94 -2.86
CA ASN A 92 -5.70 -15.86 -2.96
C ASN A 92 -5.58 -15.06 -4.27
N ILE A 93 -4.34 -14.75 -4.70
CA ILE A 93 -4.11 -14.06 -5.97
C ILE A 93 -4.60 -14.94 -7.13
N ARG A 94 -4.28 -16.23 -7.14
CA ARG A 94 -4.74 -17.18 -8.16
C ARG A 94 -6.25 -17.23 -8.25
N LEU A 95 -6.95 -17.30 -7.13
CA LEU A 95 -8.41 -17.29 -7.11
C LEU A 95 -8.96 -16.07 -7.87
N LEU A 96 -8.44 -14.87 -7.59
CA LEU A 96 -8.86 -13.64 -8.27
C LEU A 96 -8.54 -13.64 -9.77
N LEU A 97 -7.41 -14.24 -10.16
CA LEU A 97 -6.97 -14.28 -11.55
C LEU A 97 -7.64 -15.38 -12.39
N GLU A 98 -8.02 -16.50 -11.77
CA GLU A 98 -8.51 -17.71 -12.45
C GLU A 98 -10.04 -17.79 -12.47
N MET A 99 -10.71 -17.27 -11.43
CA MET A 99 -12.18 -17.30 -11.38
C MET A 99 -12.74 -16.31 -12.42
N LYS A 100 -13.31 -16.88 -13.50
CA LYS A 100 -13.97 -16.11 -14.55
C LYS A 100 -15.02 -15.19 -13.93
N GLY A 101 -14.88 -13.89 -14.18
CA GLY A 101 -15.81 -12.87 -13.71
C GLY A 101 -15.47 -12.24 -12.36
N LEU A 102 -14.43 -12.69 -11.64
CA LEU A 102 -13.87 -11.88 -10.55
C LEU A 102 -13.12 -10.71 -11.16
N GLU A 103 -11.90 -10.92 -11.68
CA GLU A 103 -11.10 -9.80 -12.19
C GLU A 103 -10.31 -10.13 -13.46
N PRO A 104 -10.98 -10.12 -14.63
CA PRO A 104 -10.34 -10.47 -15.89
C PRO A 104 -9.25 -9.47 -16.30
N ASN A 105 -9.31 -8.23 -15.80
CA ASN A 105 -8.42 -7.14 -16.20
C ASN A 105 -7.33 -6.81 -15.18
N LEU A 106 -7.33 -7.41 -13.99
CA LEU A 106 -6.34 -7.10 -12.95
C LEU A 106 -4.93 -7.56 -13.36
N THR A 107 -3.95 -6.67 -13.28
CA THR A 107 -2.51 -6.92 -13.48
C THR A 107 -1.72 -6.37 -12.31
N ARG A 108 -0.40 -6.54 -12.28
CA ARG A 108 0.44 -5.92 -11.24
C ARG A 108 0.34 -4.39 -11.22
N GLN A 109 0.13 -3.76 -12.38
CA GLN A 109 0.08 -2.31 -12.51
C GLN A 109 -1.28 -1.72 -12.13
N GLY A 110 -2.37 -2.49 -12.19
CA GLY A 110 -3.73 -2.04 -11.86
C GLY A 110 -4.77 -2.77 -12.71
N ILE A 111 -5.84 -2.08 -13.10
CA ILE A 111 -6.81 -2.60 -14.07
C ILE A 111 -6.30 -2.33 -15.49
N GLY A 112 -6.12 -3.39 -16.28
CA GLY A 112 -5.56 -3.35 -17.63
C GLY A 112 -4.02 -3.32 -17.64
N VAL A 113 -3.46 -3.02 -18.80
CA VAL A 113 -2.05 -2.63 -18.97
C VAL A 113 -2.00 -1.19 -19.48
N ASP A 114 -0.87 -0.50 -19.29
CA ASP A 114 -0.75 0.91 -19.67
C ASP A 114 -1.01 1.08 -21.16
N THR A 115 -1.97 1.94 -21.47
CA THR A 115 -2.42 2.21 -22.83
C THR A 115 -1.74 3.37 -23.51
N LEU A 116 -1.06 4.22 -22.75
CA LEU A 116 -0.40 5.41 -23.26
C LEU A 116 0.84 5.08 -24.11
N HIS A 117 1.33 3.83 -24.02
CA HIS A 117 2.52 3.36 -24.74
C HIS A 117 2.18 2.44 -25.93
N HIS A 118 0.92 2.41 -26.40
CA HIS A 118 0.41 1.45 -27.38
C HIS A 118 0.58 1.80 -28.86
N GLN A 119 1.19 2.93 -29.24
CA GLN A 119 1.23 3.30 -30.65
C GLN A 119 2.01 2.25 -31.46
N GLY A 120 1.29 1.43 -32.22
CA GLY A 120 1.82 0.38 -33.09
C GLY A 120 1.82 -1.06 -32.54
N GLU A 121 1.28 -1.32 -31.34
CA GLU A 121 1.21 -2.69 -30.78
C GLU A 121 0.10 -3.51 -31.47
N THR A 122 0.42 -4.73 -31.91
CA THR A 122 -0.58 -5.68 -32.46
C THR A 122 -1.40 -6.32 -31.34
N SER A 123 -2.61 -6.80 -31.65
CA SER A 123 -3.47 -7.49 -30.66
C SER A 123 -2.78 -8.70 -30.00
N GLN A 124 -1.90 -9.40 -30.73
CA GLN A 124 -1.13 -10.53 -30.18
C GLN A 124 -0.07 -10.07 -29.19
N GLN A 125 0.65 -8.98 -29.48
CA GLN A 125 1.64 -8.41 -28.58
C GLN A 125 0.97 -7.91 -27.29
N TYR A 126 -0.17 -7.23 -27.42
CA TYR A 126 -0.98 -6.80 -26.29
C TYR A 126 -1.40 -7.99 -25.42
N ALA A 127 -1.97 -9.04 -26.02
CA ALA A 127 -2.41 -10.23 -25.29
C ALA A 127 -1.25 -10.91 -24.53
N LYS A 128 -0.07 -11.00 -25.17
CA LYS A 128 1.14 -11.55 -24.54
C LYS A 128 1.60 -10.70 -23.36
N ARG A 129 1.69 -9.38 -23.53
CA ARG A 129 2.11 -8.44 -22.47
C ARG A 129 1.13 -8.43 -21.31
N PHE A 130 -0.17 -8.42 -21.61
CA PHE A 130 -1.22 -8.51 -20.63
C PHE A 130 -1.14 -9.82 -19.84
N GLY A 131 -0.98 -10.95 -20.53
CA GLY A 131 -0.77 -12.25 -19.89
C GLY A 131 0.45 -12.26 -18.96
N GLN A 132 1.58 -11.71 -19.40
CA GLN A 132 2.77 -11.58 -18.56
C GLN A 132 2.52 -10.68 -17.34
N ALA A 133 1.91 -9.51 -17.53
CA ALA A 133 1.61 -8.57 -16.44
C ALA A 133 0.65 -9.16 -15.39
N ARG A 134 -0.23 -10.09 -15.79
CA ARG A 134 -1.04 -10.90 -14.85
C ARG A 134 -0.18 -11.90 -14.09
N MET A 135 0.70 -12.62 -14.78
CA MET A 135 1.59 -13.59 -14.14
C MET A 135 2.59 -12.92 -13.18
N ASP A 136 2.96 -11.67 -13.41
CA ASP A 136 3.83 -10.90 -12.52
C ASP A 136 3.21 -10.71 -11.11
N LEU A 137 1.89 -10.76 -10.95
CA LEU A 137 1.24 -10.76 -9.62
C LEU A 137 1.55 -12.01 -8.81
N LEU A 138 1.94 -13.11 -9.47
CA LEU A 138 2.29 -14.36 -8.83
C LEU A 138 3.78 -14.42 -8.46
N LEU A 139 4.59 -13.40 -8.71
CA LEU A 139 5.99 -13.38 -8.24
C LEU A 139 6.04 -13.28 -6.71
N ASP A 140 7.07 -13.87 -6.08
CA ASP A 140 7.24 -13.86 -4.61
C ASP A 140 7.21 -12.42 -4.05
N SER A 141 7.85 -11.48 -4.75
CA SER A 141 7.83 -10.06 -4.41
C SER A 141 6.42 -9.48 -4.45
N SER A 142 5.63 -9.83 -5.46
CA SER A 142 4.27 -9.34 -5.64
C SER A 142 3.33 -9.89 -4.58
N VAL A 143 3.51 -11.16 -4.19
CA VAL A 143 2.77 -11.75 -3.07
C VAL A 143 3.08 -10.97 -1.78
N GLU A 144 4.34 -10.66 -1.49
CA GLU A 144 4.70 -9.88 -0.30
C GLU A 144 4.17 -8.43 -0.36
N GLU A 145 4.10 -7.82 -1.56
CA GLU A 145 3.44 -6.53 -1.79
C GLU A 145 1.93 -6.60 -1.48
N VAL A 146 1.24 -7.67 -1.93
CA VAL A 146 -0.17 -7.91 -1.63
C VAL A 146 -0.39 -8.10 -0.13
N LEU A 147 0.43 -8.90 0.55
CA LEU A 147 0.33 -9.11 2.00
C LEU A 147 0.54 -7.79 2.77
N ARG A 148 1.51 -6.96 2.36
CA ARG A 148 1.70 -5.63 2.94
C ARG A 148 0.47 -4.76 2.77
N ALA A 149 -0.03 -4.64 1.54
CA ALA A 149 -1.24 -3.89 1.26
C ALA A 149 -2.44 -4.40 2.07
N TYR A 150 -2.56 -5.73 2.21
CA TYR A 150 -3.61 -6.39 2.98
C TYR A 150 -3.63 -5.91 4.43
N THR A 151 -2.46 -5.80 5.09
CA THR A 151 -2.37 -5.32 6.48
C THR A 151 -2.86 -3.88 6.68
N VAL A 152 -2.87 -3.07 5.62
CA VAL A 152 -3.41 -1.70 5.66
C VAL A 152 -4.90 -1.72 5.38
N VAL A 153 -5.33 -2.36 4.30
CA VAL A 153 -6.74 -2.31 3.86
C VAL A 153 -7.68 -3.07 4.80
N SER A 154 -7.20 -4.13 5.47
CA SER A 154 -8.00 -4.88 6.45
C SER A 154 -8.39 -4.07 7.69
N ARG A 155 -7.75 -2.92 7.91
CA ARG A 155 -8.04 -1.99 9.01
C ARG A 155 -9.11 -0.96 8.66
N ILE A 156 -9.56 -0.93 7.41
CA ILE A 156 -10.50 0.07 6.90
C ILE A 156 -11.92 -0.49 6.98
N PRO A 157 -12.90 0.22 7.59
CA PRO A 157 -14.29 -0.20 7.53
C PRO A 157 -14.91 -0.03 6.13
N PHE A 158 -15.84 -0.92 5.81
CA PHE A 158 -16.67 -0.83 4.61
C PHE A 158 -17.64 0.36 4.65
N THR A 159 -17.98 0.85 3.47
CA THR A 159 -19.15 1.70 3.23
C THR A 159 -20.14 1.00 2.30
N ARG A 160 -21.40 1.44 2.32
CA ARG A 160 -22.43 0.92 1.40
C ARG A 160 -22.22 1.37 -0.05
N THR A 161 -21.55 2.51 -0.24
CA THR A 161 -21.32 3.12 -1.56
C THR A 161 -19.83 3.29 -1.81
N ILE A 162 -19.46 3.30 -3.09
CA ILE A 162 -18.09 3.61 -3.53
C ILE A 162 -17.84 5.11 -3.39
N THR A 163 -16.72 5.47 -2.79
CA THR A 163 -16.33 6.86 -2.53
C THR A 163 -15.17 7.28 -3.43
N THR A 164 -15.21 8.50 -3.98
CA THR A 164 -14.25 8.97 -4.99
C THR A 164 -13.10 9.83 -4.46
N LYS A 165 -13.04 10.06 -3.15
CA LYS A 165 -12.06 10.98 -2.56
C LYS A 165 -10.65 10.40 -2.52
N HIS A 166 -10.50 9.13 -2.13
CA HIS A 166 -9.23 8.41 -2.14
C HIS A 166 -9.39 7.08 -2.88
N GLY A 167 -8.70 6.95 -4.01
CA GLY A 167 -8.61 5.72 -4.79
C GLY A 167 -7.40 4.86 -4.41
N ALA A 168 -7.19 3.77 -5.16
CA ALA A 168 -6.08 2.84 -4.99
C ALA A 168 -4.71 3.54 -5.02
N TYR A 169 -4.52 4.57 -5.83
CA TYR A 169 -3.25 5.30 -5.90
C TYR A 169 -2.81 5.91 -4.55
N LYS A 170 -3.72 6.61 -3.85
CA LYS A 170 -3.42 7.19 -2.53
C LYS A 170 -3.14 6.10 -1.50
N LEU A 171 -3.95 5.04 -1.51
CA LEU A 171 -3.82 3.90 -0.61
C LEU A 171 -2.52 3.13 -0.82
N LYS A 172 -2.07 2.99 -2.08
CA LYS A 172 -0.76 2.42 -2.43
C LYS A 172 0.35 3.14 -1.67
N HIS A 173 0.38 4.47 -1.70
CA HIS A 173 1.45 5.22 -1.02
C HIS A 173 1.40 5.11 0.51
N ILE A 174 0.22 4.87 1.09
CA ILE A 174 0.10 4.53 2.51
C ILE A 174 0.72 3.14 2.76
N ALA A 175 0.36 2.15 1.94
CA ALA A 175 0.88 0.78 2.04
C ALA A 175 2.40 0.69 1.82
N GLU A 176 2.98 1.52 0.95
CA GLU A 176 4.42 1.57 0.68
C GLU A 176 5.26 1.86 1.93
N LYS A 177 4.69 2.64 2.86
CA LYS A 177 5.36 3.04 4.11
C LYS A 177 5.06 2.10 5.28
N ALA A 178 4.14 1.15 5.11
CA ALA A 178 3.78 0.20 6.16
C ALA A 178 4.79 -0.95 6.24
N SER A 179 5.38 -1.18 7.41
CA SER A 179 5.95 -2.48 7.78
C SER A 179 4.89 -3.39 8.37
N PHE A 180 5.07 -4.70 8.27
CA PHE A 180 4.21 -5.66 8.97
C PHE A 180 5.03 -6.78 9.60
N THR A 181 4.43 -7.46 10.58
CA THR A 181 5.06 -8.56 11.32
C THR A 181 4.28 -9.85 11.09
N TYR A 182 4.96 -10.90 10.64
CA TYR A 182 4.44 -12.25 10.56
C TYR A 182 4.14 -12.80 11.98
N PRO A 183 3.30 -13.84 12.13
CA PRO A 183 2.96 -14.38 13.44
C PRO A 183 4.12 -14.95 14.27
N ASP A 184 5.23 -15.30 13.64
CA ASP A 184 6.47 -15.74 14.30
C ASP A 184 7.37 -14.57 14.76
N GLY A 185 6.93 -13.32 14.56
CA GLY A 185 7.69 -12.12 14.93
C GLY A 185 8.61 -11.60 13.83
N GLN A 186 8.76 -12.30 12.70
CA GLN A 186 9.56 -11.80 11.58
C GLN A 186 8.95 -10.51 11.01
N VAL A 187 9.75 -9.47 10.85
CA VAL A 187 9.30 -8.17 10.29
C VAL A 187 9.59 -8.11 8.79
N SER A 188 8.58 -7.71 8.01
CA SER A 188 8.73 -7.29 6.62
C SER A 188 8.76 -5.75 6.55
N PRO A 189 9.90 -5.14 6.20
CA PRO A 189 10.08 -3.69 6.24
C PRO A 189 9.27 -2.98 5.14
N ALA A 190 9.03 -1.67 5.31
CA ALA A 190 8.39 -0.84 4.29
C ALA A 190 9.06 -0.99 2.92
N LYS A 191 8.25 -1.09 1.85
CA LYS A 191 8.72 -1.32 0.47
C LYS A 191 7.65 -0.90 -0.53
N TYR A 192 8.06 -0.61 -1.76
CA TYR A 192 7.17 -0.31 -2.89
C TYR A 192 6.00 -1.29 -3.01
N VAL A 193 4.81 -0.78 -3.36
CA VAL A 193 3.58 -1.55 -3.59
C VAL A 193 2.96 -1.08 -4.90
N PRO A 194 2.89 -1.92 -5.96
CA PRO A 194 2.14 -1.60 -7.16
C PRO A 194 0.64 -1.42 -6.89
N THR A 195 -0.02 -0.61 -7.72
CA THR A 195 -1.46 -0.35 -7.58
C THR A 195 -2.27 -1.64 -7.71
N GLY A 196 -1.89 -2.54 -8.61
CA GLY A 196 -2.54 -3.84 -8.79
C GLY A 196 -2.44 -4.74 -7.57
N SER A 197 -1.27 -4.77 -6.90
CA SER A 197 -1.08 -5.52 -5.65
C SER A 197 -2.01 -4.99 -4.54
N LEU A 198 -2.21 -3.67 -4.47
CA LEU A 198 -3.17 -3.09 -3.53
C LEU A 198 -4.63 -3.43 -3.89
N ILE A 199 -5.00 -3.37 -5.18
CA ILE A 199 -6.34 -3.76 -5.63
C ILE A 199 -6.62 -5.21 -5.26
N CYS A 200 -5.65 -6.10 -5.53
CA CYS A 200 -5.73 -7.50 -5.16
C CYS A 200 -5.97 -7.67 -3.64
N ALA A 201 -5.20 -6.98 -2.80
CA ALA A 201 -5.36 -7.01 -1.36
C ALA A 201 -6.75 -6.52 -0.90
N ALA A 202 -7.27 -5.45 -1.50
CA ALA A 202 -8.59 -4.92 -1.18
C ALA A 202 -9.71 -5.91 -1.56
N LEU A 203 -9.59 -6.58 -2.70
CA LEU A 203 -10.54 -7.62 -3.11
C LEU A 203 -10.48 -8.83 -2.18
N THR A 204 -9.28 -9.27 -1.77
CA THR A 204 -9.12 -10.32 -0.75
C THR A 204 -9.73 -9.92 0.59
N ALA A 205 -9.70 -8.63 0.93
CA ALA A 205 -10.38 -8.10 2.12
C ALA A 205 -11.89 -7.95 1.94
N GLY A 206 -12.45 -8.21 0.75
CA GLY A 206 -13.89 -8.18 0.47
C GLY A 206 -14.44 -6.85 -0.05
N PHE A 207 -13.58 -5.87 -0.37
CA PHE A 207 -14.04 -4.58 -0.90
C PHE A 207 -14.51 -4.69 -2.35
N TRP A 208 -15.46 -3.82 -2.71
CA TRP A 208 -15.89 -3.61 -4.09
C TRP A 208 -15.25 -2.34 -4.62
N TYR A 209 -15.09 -2.27 -5.95
CA TYR A 209 -14.51 -1.10 -6.58
C TYR A 209 -15.24 -0.65 -7.84
N LYS A 210 -14.93 0.57 -8.27
CA LYS A 210 -15.29 1.13 -9.57
C LYS A 210 -14.03 1.54 -10.32
N SER A 211 -13.86 1.02 -11.53
CA SER A 211 -12.82 1.42 -12.49
C SER A 211 -13.35 2.50 -13.44
N TYR A 212 -12.43 3.10 -14.19
CA TYR A 212 -12.72 4.11 -15.21
C TYR A 212 -11.99 3.73 -16.50
N PRO A 213 -12.58 3.95 -17.69
CA PRO A 213 -12.06 3.44 -18.96
C PRO A 213 -10.57 3.73 -19.23
N ASP A 214 -10.09 4.90 -18.79
CA ASP A 214 -8.73 5.37 -19.08
C ASP A 214 -7.83 5.39 -17.83
N SER A 215 -8.14 4.55 -16.84
CA SER A 215 -7.45 4.55 -15.55
C SER A 215 -7.17 3.13 -15.05
N GLN A 216 -5.90 2.86 -14.79
CA GLN A 216 -5.48 1.68 -14.02
C GLN A 216 -5.88 1.75 -12.54
N ASN A 217 -6.20 2.96 -12.06
CA ASN A 217 -6.62 3.24 -10.70
C ASN A 217 -8.13 3.03 -10.53
N VAL A 218 -8.52 2.61 -9.32
CA VAL A 218 -9.91 2.32 -8.94
C VAL A 218 -10.28 3.02 -7.65
N HIS A 219 -11.58 3.10 -7.38
CA HIS A 219 -12.13 3.60 -6.12
C HIS A 219 -12.91 2.53 -5.39
N PHE A 220 -12.77 2.45 -4.07
CA PHE A 220 -13.38 1.40 -3.25
C PHE A 220 -14.56 1.91 -2.42
N ASN A 221 -15.36 0.99 -1.90
CA ASN A 221 -16.34 1.23 -0.84
C ASN A 221 -15.68 1.26 0.56
N MET A 222 -14.74 2.19 0.74
CA MET A 222 -13.94 2.34 1.96
C MET A 222 -14.27 3.63 2.71
N LEU A 223 -14.32 3.57 4.04
CA LEU A 223 -14.56 4.75 4.88
C LEU A 223 -13.38 5.73 4.81
N GLN A 224 -13.60 6.87 4.14
CA GLN A 224 -12.56 7.86 3.86
C GLN A 224 -11.86 8.41 5.11
N LYS A 225 -12.61 8.62 6.21
CA LYS A 225 -12.03 9.07 7.49
C LYS A 225 -11.05 8.06 8.08
N ALA A 226 -11.31 6.76 7.91
CA ALA A 226 -10.39 5.72 8.37
C ALA A 226 -9.10 5.71 7.53
N ILE A 227 -9.20 5.97 6.22
CA ILE A 227 -8.02 6.14 5.36
C ILE A 227 -7.16 7.31 5.84
N GLU A 228 -7.75 8.47 6.14
CA GLU A 228 -7.04 9.64 6.63
C GLU A 228 -6.34 9.39 7.97
N ASN A 229 -7.01 8.68 8.88
CA ASN A 229 -6.44 8.30 10.17
C ASN A 229 -5.26 7.33 10.01
N LEU A 230 -5.38 6.32 9.14
CA LEU A 230 -4.30 5.38 8.82
C LEU A 230 -3.13 6.07 8.15
N ASP A 231 -3.41 7.02 7.24
CA ASP A 231 -2.39 7.82 6.59
C ASP A 231 -1.58 8.60 7.63
N PHE A 232 -2.26 9.22 8.60
CA PHE A 232 -1.60 9.94 9.69
C PHE A 232 -0.77 9.04 10.60
N GLU A 233 -1.26 7.84 10.91
CA GLU A 233 -0.55 6.87 11.74
C GLU A 233 0.70 6.32 11.04
N ILE A 234 0.59 5.94 9.77
CA ILE A 234 1.67 5.27 9.02
C ILE A 234 2.67 6.30 8.47
N ARG A 235 2.19 7.50 8.11
CA ARG A 235 2.99 8.57 7.49
C ARG A 235 2.76 9.91 8.21
N PRO A 236 3.15 10.00 9.50
CA PRO A 236 2.99 11.24 10.24
C PRO A 236 3.75 12.36 9.52
N GLY A 237 3.03 13.42 9.14
CA GLY A 237 3.59 14.58 8.43
C GLY A 237 3.57 14.51 6.89
N GLU A 238 3.48 13.34 6.25
CA GLU A 238 3.34 13.23 4.78
C GLU A 238 1.86 13.18 4.32
N GLY A 239 0.94 12.79 5.22
CA GLY A 239 -0.44 12.44 4.85
C GLY A 239 -1.44 13.60 4.69
N LYS A 240 -1.18 14.76 5.32
CA LYS A 240 -2.02 15.96 5.16
C LYS A 240 -1.33 16.91 4.20
N GLU A 241 -1.97 17.18 3.06
CA GLU A 241 -1.70 18.39 2.28
C GLU A 241 -1.71 19.56 3.27
N ARG A 242 -0.55 20.16 3.53
CA ARG A 242 -0.48 21.31 4.43
C ARG A 242 -1.30 22.39 3.75
N LYS A 243 -2.32 22.89 4.44
CA LYS A 243 -3.19 23.93 3.91
C LYS A 243 -2.66 25.29 4.34
N ALA A 244 -2.98 26.30 3.56
CA ALA A 244 -2.74 27.67 3.97
C ALA A 244 -3.54 27.99 5.24
N ILE A 245 -2.90 28.60 6.23
CA ILE A 245 -3.47 28.89 7.54
C ILE A 245 -3.66 30.39 7.68
N ALA A 246 -4.85 30.82 8.11
CA ALA A 246 -5.08 32.21 8.50
C ALA A 246 -4.60 32.41 9.94
N VAL A 247 -3.69 33.36 10.15
CA VAL A 247 -3.11 33.68 11.46
C VAL A 247 -3.68 35.03 11.90
N LYS A 248 -4.22 35.10 13.12
CA LYS A 248 -4.84 36.31 13.69
C LYS A 248 -3.95 36.91 14.77
N GLY A 249 -4.00 38.24 14.91
CA GLY A 249 -3.35 38.95 16.03
C GLY A 249 -1.82 39.10 15.90
N VAL A 250 -1.25 38.84 14.72
CA VAL A 250 0.18 39.00 14.46
C VAL A 250 0.43 40.31 13.72
N THR A 251 1.40 41.10 14.20
CA THR A 251 1.86 42.34 13.56
C THR A 251 3.23 42.10 12.94
N PRO A 252 3.42 42.31 11.63
CA PRO A 252 4.70 42.08 10.99
C PRO A 252 5.85 42.86 11.63
N LEU A 253 6.99 42.19 11.82
CA LEU A 253 8.23 42.79 12.31
C LEU A 253 9.01 43.41 11.16
N HIS A 254 9.60 44.57 11.44
CA HIS A 254 10.61 45.18 10.57
C HIS A 254 11.79 44.22 10.38
N TYR A 255 12.36 44.16 9.17
CA TYR A 255 13.36 43.15 8.80
C TYR A 255 14.59 43.10 9.71
N THR A 256 15.00 44.24 10.26
CA THR A 256 16.12 44.34 11.22
C THR A 256 15.89 43.63 12.55
N LYS A 257 14.66 43.23 12.86
CA LYS A 257 14.27 42.54 14.11
C LYS A 257 14.00 41.05 13.91
N ARG A 258 14.18 40.53 12.70
CA ARG A 258 13.87 39.14 12.34
C ARG A 258 15.06 38.23 12.61
N THR A 259 14.81 36.97 12.97
CA THR A 259 15.83 35.96 13.31
C THR A 259 15.93 34.89 12.24
N VAL A 260 17.09 34.57 11.69
CA VAL A 260 17.20 33.50 10.67
C VAL A 260 17.08 32.12 11.29
N GLU A 261 16.28 31.24 10.66
CA GLU A 261 16.25 29.80 10.95
C GLU A 261 17.02 29.07 9.83
N THR A 262 17.68 27.96 10.17
CA THR A 262 18.45 27.16 9.21
C THR A 262 17.61 26.00 8.70
N PHE A 263 17.38 25.97 7.38
CA PHE A 263 16.73 24.86 6.67
C PHE A 263 17.72 24.17 5.72
N VAL A 264 17.43 22.90 5.41
CA VAL A 264 18.06 22.13 4.34
C VAL A 264 17.06 21.82 3.21
N ALA A 265 17.55 21.49 2.02
CA ALA A 265 16.70 21.07 0.92
C ALA A 265 15.86 19.84 1.32
N GLY A 266 14.55 19.91 1.05
CA GLY A 266 13.54 18.94 1.46
C GLY A 266 12.74 19.36 2.71
N ASP A 267 13.22 20.33 3.48
CA ASP A 267 12.54 20.77 4.69
C ASP A 267 11.17 21.39 4.43
N LYS A 268 10.28 21.19 5.40
CA LYS A 268 8.92 21.69 5.41
C LYS A 268 8.85 23.01 6.17
N ALA A 269 8.55 24.09 5.45
CA ALA A 269 8.50 25.44 6.01
C ALA A 269 7.19 26.17 5.63
N TRP A 270 7.10 27.43 6.03
CA TRP A 270 5.97 28.34 5.83
C TRP A 270 6.48 29.72 5.41
N ILE A 271 5.71 30.39 4.55
CA ILE A 271 5.96 31.78 4.14
C ILE A 271 4.66 32.58 4.28
N SER A 272 4.74 33.91 4.32
CA SER A 272 3.55 34.77 4.27
C SER A 272 3.81 36.00 3.42
N TRP A 273 2.95 36.26 2.44
CA TRP A 273 3.07 37.46 1.58
C TRP A 273 2.50 38.74 2.20
N GLY A 274 1.65 38.62 3.23
CA GLY A 274 0.90 39.76 3.75
C GLY A 274 0.62 39.70 5.25
N GLY A 275 1.38 38.90 5.98
CA GLY A 275 1.32 38.80 7.45
C GLY A 275 0.03 38.24 8.07
N LYS A 276 -0.97 37.88 7.27
CA LYS A 276 -2.28 37.38 7.74
C LYS A 276 -2.55 35.92 7.38
N LYS A 277 -1.80 35.38 6.44
CA LYS A 277 -1.99 34.03 5.91
C LYS A 277 -0.63 33.38 5.63
N ALA A 278 -0.39 32.24 6.24
CA ALA A 278 0.80 31.44 6.01
C ALA A 278 0.52 30.40 4.92
N LEU A 279 1.45 30.26 3.99
CA LEU A 279 1.45 29.26 2.93
C LEU A 279 2.51 28.21 3.24
N PRO A 280 2.19 26.91 3.18
CA PRO A 280 3.17 25.86 3.35
C PRO A 280 4.03 25.74 2.08
N VAL A 281 5.33 25.57 2.29
CA VAL A 281 6.33 25.45 1.22
C VAL A 281 7.34 24.36 1.54
N THR A 282 7.92 23.74 0.50
CA THR A 282 9.11 22.88 0.64
C THR A 282 10.33 23.65 0.20
N VAL A 283 11.41 23.62 0.99
CA VAL A 283 12.70 24.18 0.59
C VAL A 283 13.30 23.28 -0.48
N THR A 284 13.59 23.80 -1.67
CA THR A 284 14.17 23.03 -2.78
C THR A 284 15.67 23.20 -2.87
N GLU A 285 16.18 24.41 -2.61
CA GLU A 285 17.60 24.74 -2.66
C GLU A 285 17.95 25.75 -1.56
N VAL A 286 19.20 25.75 -1.12
CA VAL A 286 19.73 26.61 -0.06
C VAL A 286 21.02 27.26 -0.56
N ASP A 287 21.02 28.59 -0.60
CA ASP A 287 22.18 29.42 -0.97
C ASP A 287 22.62 30.29 0.22
N ASP A 288 23.77 30.95 0.09
CA ASP A 288 24.38 31.77 1.16
C ASP A 288 23.50 32.93 1.68
N GLY A 289 22.45 33.30 0.96
CA GLY A 289 21.54 34.38 1.36
C GLY A 289 20.05 34.14 1.09
N TYR A 290 19.70 33.00 0.48
CA TYR A 290 18.34 32.75 0.01
C TYR A 290 17.94 31.28 0.14
N TYR A 291 16.63 31.07 0.22
CA TYR A 291 15.98 29.78 0.06
C TYR A 291 15.14 29.79 -1.21
N SER A 292 15.37 28.82 -2.10
CA SER A 292 14.39 28.49 -3.13
C SER A 292 13.33 27.61 -2.49
N VAL A 293 12.06 28.04 -2.56
CA VAL A 293 10.93 27.33 -1.96
C VAL A 293 9.84 27.06 -2.98
N GLN A 294 9.28 25.86 -2.96
CA GLN A 294 8.14 25.47 -3.78
C GLN A 294 6.85 25.52 -2.95
N ILE A 295 5.84 26.24 -3.45
CA ILE A 295 4.53 26.34 -2.79
C ILE A 295 3.81 24.99 -2.82
N GLU A 296 3.31 24.52 -1.67
CA GLU A 296 2.49 23.32 -1.58
C GLU A 296 0.99 23.63 -1.73
N HIS A 297 0.53 24.78 -1.22
CA HIS A 297 -0.89 25.16 -1.23
C HIS A 297 -1.04 26.70 -1.14
N PRO A 298 -2.05 27.33 -1.78
CA PRO A 298 -3.21 26.76 -2.47
C PRO A 298 -2.90 26.10 -3.82
N LYS A 299 -3.75 25.14 -4.23
CA LYS A 299 -3.56 24.34 -5.47
C LYS A 299 -3.34 25.17 -6.73
N LYS A 300 -3.91 26.37 -6.81
CA LYS A 300 -3.72 27.30 -7.93
C LYS A 300 -2.29 27.86 -8.04
N ASP A 301 -1.57 27.89 -6.92
CA ASP A 301 -0.21 28.40 -6.81
C ASP A 301 0.79 27.26 -6.50
N ALA A 302 0.30 26.02 -6.35
CA ALA A 302 1.11 24.88 -5.98
C ALA A 302 2.09 24.53 -7.10
N GLY A 303 3.35 24.29 -6.73
CA GLY A 303 4.44 24.05 -7.68
C GLY A 303 5.23 25.30 -8.06
N ASN A 304 4.71 26.50 -7.84
CA ASN A 304 5.46 27.74 -8.06
C ASN A 304 6.68 27.82 -7.14
N ILE A 305 7.81 28.22 -7.71
CA ILE A 305 9.08 28.35 -7.00
C ILE A 305 9.38 29.84 -6.80
N HIS A 306 9.79 30.20 -5.58
CA HIS A 306 10.21 31.54 -5.22
C HIS A 306 11.55 31.49 -4.50
N SER A 307 12.43 32.46 -4.79
CA SER A 307 13.66 32.67 -4.03
C SER A 307 13.40 33.75 -2.98
N LEU A 308 13.57 33.42 -1.71
CA LEU A 308 13.22 34.25 -0.55
C LEU A 308 14.42 34.41 0.37
N ARG A 309 14.51 35.51 1.09
CA ARG A 309 15.62 35.71 2.04
C ARG A 309 15.53 34.70 3.20
N LEU A 310 16.67 34.40 3.81
CA LEU A 310 16.73 33.44 4.93
C LEU A 310 15.82 33.83 6.11
N ASP A 311 15.53 35.13 6.26
CA ASP A 311 14.66 35.64 7.29
C ASP A 311 13.15 35.60 6.94
N GLU A 312 12.77 35.10 5.77
CA GLU A 312 11.38 35.12 5.29
C GLU A 312 10.72 33.73 5.28
N VAL A 313 11.52 32.66 5.40
CA VAL A 313 11.07 31.27 5.46
C VAL A 313 11.08 30.79 6.91
N ARG A 314 9.97 30.19 7.38
CA ARG A 314 9.80 29.87 8.80
C ARG A 314 9.24 28.48 9.10
N SER A 315 9.60 27.94 10.25
CA SER A 315 9.20 26.63 10.74
C SER A 315 7.71 26.56 11.11
N THR A 316 7.11 27.70 11.47
CA THR A 316 5.70 27.81 11.89
C THR A 316 4.91 28.87 11.10
N PRO A 317 3.58 28.69 10.97
CA PRO A 317 2.69 29.69 10.38
C PRO A 317 2.77 31.07 11.02
N GLU A 318 2.86 31.11 12.36
CA GLU A 318 2.88 32.32 13.16
C GLU A 318 4.14 33.14 12.88
N LEU A 319 5.30 32.48 12.87
CA LEU A 319 6.58 33.12 12.52
C LEU A 319 6.60 33.58 11.07
N ALA A 320 6.04 32.79 10.15
CA ALA A 320 5.95 33.20 8.74
C ALA A 320 5.14 34.48 8.57
N CYS A 321 4.01 34.59 9.28
CA CYS A 321 3.18 35.80 9.30
C CYS A 321 3.83 36.97 10.05
N LEU A 322 4.58 36.70 11.11
CA LEU A 322 5.33 37.70 11.87
C LEU A 322 6.43 38.34 11.01
N ASN A 323 7.09 37.54 10.19
CA ASN A 323 8.19 38.05 9.40
C ASN A 323 7.70 38.67 8.11
N CYS A 324 6.82 37.97 7.38
CA CYS A 324 6.29 38.37 6.09
C CYS A 324 7.39 38.60 5.03
N VAL A 325 7.14 38.12 3.81
CA VAL A 325 8.01 38.40 2.67
C VAL A 325 7.97 39.90 2.38
N THR A 326 9.14 40.46 2.15
CA THR A 326 9.33 41.89 1.84
C THR A 326 9.28 42.03 0.32
N LEU A 327 8.20 42.66 -0.19
CA LEU A 327 8.04 42.92 -1.63
C LEU A 327 8.83 44.14 -2.09
#